data_AF-A0A5R9NZ58-F1
#
_entry.id   AF-A0A5R9NZ58-F1
#
_cell.length_a   1.000
_cell.length_b   1.000
_cell.length_c   1.000
_cell.angle_alpha   90.00
_cell.angle_beta   90.00
_cell.angle_gamma   90.00
#
_symmetry.space_group_name_H-M   'P 1'
#
loop_
_entity.id
_entity.type
_entity.pdbx_description
1 polymer ?
#
loop_
_entity_poly.entity_id
_entity_poly.type
_entity_poly.pdbx_seq_one_letter_code
_entity_poly.pdbx_strand_id
1 'polypeptide(L)'
;MKLTDHLKSRIQKKTATFPAGVYREQLDRKQNEGEAFIRDPAAEQVILQKWEVAFLYSKYVLKDAWPAFEAAMLEAPLTRNVVSQKAAYNYATDVKRGPVDGVARQISLNGELSADYAINVVGQAWDPENPDHKRALNSIEAHPQASDAYAEGLDELSTSHRKRRA
;
A
#
# COMPACT_ATOMS: atom_id res chain seq x y z
N MET A 1 4.26 -24.54 -37.97
CA MET A 1 4.31 -23.93 -36.63
C MET A 1 3.82 -24.97 -35.63
N LYS A 2 4.65 -25.45 -34.70
CA LYS A 2 4.27 -26.56 -33.80
C LYS A 2 3.26 -26.06 -32.77
N LEU A 3 2.24 -26.87 -32.46
CA LEU A 3 1.15 -26.55 -31.52
C LEU A 3 1.68 -26.08 -30.14
N THR A 4 2.86 -26.57 -29.76
CA THR A 4 3.61 -26.23 -28.53
C THR A 4 4.12 -24.79 -28.50
N ASP A 5 4.52 -24.22 -29.64
CA ASP A 5 5.10 -22.88 -29.71
C ASP A 5 4.00 -21.81 -29.65
N HIS A 6 2.84 -22.12 -30.23
CA HIS A 6 1.66 -21.26 -30.17
C HIS A 6 1.07 -21.20 -28.75
N LEU A 7 1.05 -22.33 -28.03
CA LEU A 7 0.58 -22.37 -26.64
C LEU A 7 1.51 -21.57 -25.72
N LYS A 8 2.84 -21.75 -25.86
CA LYS A 8 3.85 -20.98 -25.11
C LYS A 8 3.72 -19.49 -25.36
N SER A 9 3.58 -19.05 -26.61
CA SER A 9 3.39 -17.63 -26.96
C SER A 9 2.12 -17.04 -26.39
N ARG A 10 0.99 -17.79 -26.40
CA ARG A 10 -0.27 -17.33 -25.79
C ARG A 10 -0.20 -17.26 -24.27
N ILE A 11 0.51 -18.17 -23.63
CA ILE A 11 0.76 -18.14 -22.19
C ILE A 11 1.62 -16.91 -21.88
N GLN A 12 2.76 -16.72 -22.54
CA GLN A 12 3.63 -15.54 -22.37
C GLN A 12 2.89 -14.21 -22.56
N LYS A 13 2.08 -14.09 -23.62
CA LYS A 13 1.25 -12.89 -23.85
C LYS A 13 0.21 -12.66 -22.77
N LYS A 14 -0.43 -13.72 -22.23
CA LYS A 14 -1.35 -13.59 -21.10
C LYS A 14 -0.64 -13.22 -19.81
N THR A 15 0.52 -13.81 -19.53
CA THR A 15 1.31 -13.51 -18.33
C THR A 15 1.80 -12.07 -18.33
N ALA A 16 2.16 -11.52 -19.50
CA ALA A 16 2.56 -10.13 -19.68
C ALA A 16 1.46 -9.10 -19.37
N THR A 17 0.20 -9.54 -19.26
CA THR A 17 -0.95 -8.68 -18.93
C THR A 17 -1.53 -8.93 -17.55
N PHE A 18 -1.05 -9.95 -16.82
CA PHE A 18 -1.59 -10.32 -15.52
C PHE A 18 -0.64 -9.84 -14.40
N PRO A 19 -1.04 -8.89 -13.54
CA PRO A 19 -0.13 -8.24 -12.59
C PRO A 19 0.68 -9.22 -11.73
N ALA A 20 0.07 -10.26 -11.17
CA ALA A 20 0.79 -11.21 -10.34
C ALA A 20 1.79 -12.08 -11.13
N GLY A 21 1.50 -12.36 -12.41
CA GLY A 21 2.42 -13.06 -13.30
C GLY A 21 3.65 -12.19 -13.63
N VAL A 22 3.40 -10.93 -13.98
CA VAL A 22 4.45 -9.94 -14.25
C VAL A 22 5.32 -9.71 -13.01
N TYR A 23 4.72 -9.55 -11.82
CA TYR A 23 5.47 -9.46 -10.56
C TYR A 23 6.37 -10.68 -10.33
N ARG A 24 5.84 -11.89 -10.53
CA ARG A 24 6.62 -13.12 -10.32
C ARG A 24 7.83 -13.18 -11.25
N GLU A 25 7.64 -12.81 -12.52
CA GLU A 25 8.75 -12.72 -13.48
C GLU A 25 9.82 -11.70 -13.03
N GLN A 26 9.40 -10.51 -12.57
CA GLN A 26 10.35 -9.50 -12.09
C GLN A 26 11.06 -9.94 -10.80
N LEU A 27 10.39 -10.67 -9.91
CA LEU A 27 11.00 -11.24 -8.72
C LEU A 27 12.04 -12.32 -9.09
N ASP A 28 11.70 -13.23 -9.99
CA ASP A 28 12.61 -14.26 -10.47
C ASP A 28 13.84 -13.63 -11.14
N ARG A 29 13.63 -12.59 -11.97
CA ARG A 29 14.72 -11.80 -12.55
C ARG A 29 15.59 -11.15 -11.48
N LYS A 30 15.00 -10.49 -10.48
CA LYS A 30 15.75 -9.87 -9.38
C LYS A 30 16.59 -10.89 -8.60
N GLN A 31 16.07 -12.09 -8.40
CA GLN A 31 16.80 -13.17 -7.71
C GLN A 31 17.98 -13.70 -8.54
N ASN A 32 17.81 -13.80 -9.86
CA ASN A 32 18.85 -14.31 -10.77
C ASN A 32 19.91 -13.26 -11.13
N GLU A 33 19.49 -12.01 -11.36
CA GLU A 33 20.34 -10.91 -11.82
C GLU A 33 20.98 -10.15 -10.64
N GLY A 34 20.40 -10.23 -9.43
CA GLY A 34 20.93 -9.61 -8.23
C GLY A 34 21.03 -8.08 -8.34
N GLU A 35 22.25 -7.56 -8.25
CA GLU A 35 22.55 -6.12 -8.41
C GLU A 35 22.48 -5.65 -9.87
N ALA A 36 22.67 -6.55 -10.83
CA ALA A 36 22.56 -6.23 -12.26
C ALA A 36 21.11 -6.10 -12.73
N PHE A 37 20.13 -6.33 -11.84
CA PHE A 37 18.72 -6.20 -12.17
C PHE A 37 18.36 -4.78 -12.61
N ILE A 38 17.81 -4.67 -13.83
CA ILE A 38 17.29 -3.43 -14.37
C ILE A 38 15.76 -3.47 -14.35
N ARG A 39 15.17 -2.41 -13.80
CA ARG A 39 13.73 -2.19 -13.74
C ARG A 39 13.14 -2.13 -15.15
N ASP A 40 11.99 -2.79 -15.34
CA ASP A 40 11.25 -2.79 -16.60
C ASP A 40 10.01 -1.89 -16.47
N PRO A 41 10.00 -0.70 -17.09
CA PRO A 41 8.86 0.22 -17.01
C PRO A 41 7.55 -0.37 -17.53
N ALA A 42 7.58 -1.25 -18.54
CA ALA A 42 6.36 -1.84 -19.07
C ALA A 42 5.75 -2.84 -18.08
N ALA A 43 6.60 -3.65 -17.44
CA ALA A 43 6.18 -4.55 -16.37
C ALA A 43 5.61 -3.79 -15.17
N GLU A 44 6.27 -2.70 -14.78
CA GLU A 44 5.84 -1.83 -13.68
C GLU A 44 4.44 -1.25 -13.89
N GLN A 45 4.12 -0.80 -15.11
CA GLN A 45 2.78 -0.30 -15.43
C GLN A 45 1.69 -1.36 -15.25
N VAL A 46 1.97 -2.62 -15.59
CA VAL A 46 1.02 -3.72 -15.37
C VAL A 46 0.88 -4.01 -13.87
N ILE A 47 1.98 -4.00 -13.11
CA ILE A 47 1.97 -4.22 -11.66
C ILE A 47 1.14 -3.16 -10.93
N LEU A 48 1.26 -1.88 -11.32
CA LEU A 48 0.52 -0.77 -10.70
C LEU A 48 -1.01 -0.91 -10.77
N GLN A 49 -1.53 -1.71 -11.71
CA GLN A 49 -2.96 -1.96 -11.83
C GLN A 49 -3.55 -2.74 -10.64
N LYS A 50 -2.71 -3.34 -9.80
CA LYS A 50 -3.15 -4.17 -8.67
C LYS A 50 -2.30 -3.88 -7.43
N TRP A 51 -2.86 -3.13 -6.48
CA TRP A 51 -2.09 -2.59 -5.34
C TRP A 51 -1.48 -3.67 -4.45
N GLU A 52 -2.13 -4.82 -4.31
CA GLU A 52 -1.57 -5.96 -3.57
C GLU A 52 -0.24 -6.40 -4.19
N VAL A 53 -0.17 -6.38 -5.52
CA VAL A 53 1.01 -6.76 -6.28
C VAL A 53 2.05 -5.64 -6.26
N ALA A 54 1.63 -4.37 -6.38
CA ALA A 54 2.52 -3.22 -6.30
C ALA A 54 3.21 -3.10 -4.93
N PHE A 55 2.49 -3.40 -3.85
CA PHE A 55 3.07 -3.53 -2.51
C PHE A 55 4.15 -4.63 -2.47
N LEU A 56 3.84 -5.84 -2.96
CA LEU A 56 4.80 -6.95 -2.98
C LEU A 56 6.03 -6.64 -3.83
N TYR A 57 5.84 -5.97 -4.97
CA TYR A 57 6.92 -5.51 -5.83
C TYR A 57 7.84 -4.53 -5.09
N SER A 58 7.27 -3.51 -4.45
CA SER A 58 8.03 -2.54 -3.66
C SER A 58 8.80 -3.22 -2.51
N LYS A 59 8.15 -4.15 -1.79
CA LYS A 59 8.73 -4.85 -0.64
C LYS A 59 9.84 -5.84 -1.02
N TYR A 60 9.65 -6.64 -2.07
CA TYR A 60 10.53 -7.77 -2.36
C TYR A 60 11.46 -7.56 -3.55
N VAL A 61 11.04 -6.80 -4.56
CA VAL A 61 11.84 -6.56 -5.78
C VAL A 61 12.67 -5.29 -5.61
N LEU A 62 12.01 -4.17 -5.34
CA LEU A 62 12.69 -2.88 -5.15
C LEU A 62 13.37 -2.80 -3.79
N LYS A 63 12.74 -3.36 -2.76
CA LYS A 63 13.13 -3.23 -1.34
C LYS A 63 13.22 -1.77 -0.89
N ASP A 64 12.39 -0.92 -1.49
CA ASP A 64 12.37 0.53 -1.23
C ASP A 64 11.00 1.11 -1.59
N ALA A 65 10.75 2.34 -1.14
CA ALA A 65 9.59 3.14 -1.53
C ALA A 65 9.56 3.32 -3.06
N TRP A 66 8.35 3.29 -3.60
CA TRP A 66 8.11 3.40 -5.03
C TRP A 66 7.21 4.59 -5.35
N PRO A 67 7.78 5.75 -5.74
CA PRO A 67 7.02 6.97 -5.99
C PRO A 67 5.87 6.82 -7.01
N ALA A 68 6.03 5.94 -8.01
CA ALA A 68 4.96 5.69 -8.97
C ALA A 68 3.74 4.99 -8.34
N PHE A 69 3.94 4.14 -7.34
CA PHE A 69 2.85 3.52 -6.61
C PHE A 69 2.15 4.52 -5.67
N GLU A 70 2.92 5.42 -5.04
CA GLU A 70 2.37 6.52 -4.23
C GLU A 70 1.49 7.45 -5.08
N ALA A 71 1.99 7.86 -6.26
CA ALA A 71 1.22 8.67 -7.21
C ALA A 71 -0.05 7.94 -7.69
N ALA A 72 0.06 6.65 -8.05
CA ALA A 72 -1.09 5.87 -8.48
C ALA A 72 -2.19 5.77 -7.42
N MET A 73 -1.84 5.64 -6.13
CA MET A 73 -2.83 5.64 -5.04
C MET A 73 -3.50 7.00 -4.85
N LEU A 74 -2.74 8.08 -5.00
CA LEU A 74 -3.23 9.44 -4.87
C LEU A 74 -4.22 9.80 -5.99
N GLU A 75 -3.88 9.45 -7.23
CA GLU A 75 -4.67 9.74 -8.43
C GLU A 75 -5.88 8.83 -8.60
N ALA A 76 -5.81 7.60 -8.09
CA ALA A 76 -6.90 6.63 -8.21
C ALA A 76 -8.20 7.15 -7.55
N PRO A 77 -9.39 6.77 -8.05
CA PRO A 77 -10.63 6.94 -7.33
C PRO A 77 -10.57 6.29 -5.95
N LEU A 78 -11.40 6.77 -5.01
CA LEU A 78 -11.53 6.14 -3.70
C LEU A 78 -12.04 4.70 -3.86
N THR A 79 -11.36 3.76 -3.22
CA THR A 79 -11.76 2.35 -3.22
C THR A 79 -12.34 1.92 -1.87
N ARG A 80 -13.34 1.04 -1.90
CA ARG A 80 -13.84 0.29 -0.72
C ARG A 80 -13.28 -1.13 -0.66
N ASN A 81 -12.39 -1.48 -1.59
CA ASN A 81 -11.76 -2.80 -1.58
C ASN A 81 -10.78 -2.89 -0.42
N VAL A 82 -11.19 -3.61 0.63
CA VAL A 82 -10.39 -3.81 1.85
C VAL A 82 -9.02 -4.41 1.56
N VAL A 83 -8.90 -5.30 0.56
CA VAL A 83 -7.61 -5.91 0.21
C VAL A 83 -6.64 -4.86 -0.34
N SER A 84 -7.14 -3.97 -1.20
CA SER A 84 -6.32 -2.86 -1.74
C SER A 84 -5.99 -1.84 -0.65
N GLN A 85 -6.95 -1.48 0.22
CA GLN A 85 -6.69 -0.60 1.37
C GLN A 85 -5.64 -1.18 2.34
N LYS A 86 -5.71 -2.48 2.64
CA LYS A 86 -4.70 -3.19 3.44
C LYS A 86 -3.33 -3.17 2.77
N ALA A 87 -3.26 -3.34 1.45
CA ALA A 87 -1.99 -3.25 0.72
C ALA A 87 -1.39 -1.84 0.81
N ALA A 88 -2.21 -0.79 0.70
CA ALA A 88 -1.80 0.60 0.87
C ALA A 88 -1.29 0.87 2.29
N TYR A 89 -2.02 0.42 3.32
CA TYR A 89 -1.60 0.49 4.72
C TYR A 89 -0.26 -0.24 4.94
N ASN A 90 -0.14 -1.50 4.51
CA ASN A 90 1.09 -2.29 4.66
C ASN A 90 2.29 -1.66 3.92
N TYR A 91 2.05 -0.98 2.80
CA TYR A 91 3.10 -0.22 2.13
C TYR A 91 3.61 0.92 3.02
N ALA A 92 2.71 1.68 3.66
CA ALA A 92 3.08 2.75 4.57
C ALA A 92 3.85 2.24 5.81
N THR A 93 3.47 1.07 6.34
CA THR A 93 4.13 0.48 7.51
C THR A 93 5.47 -0.19 7.18
N ASP A 94 5.50 -1.04 6.15
CA ASP A 94 6.62 -1.97 5.95
C ASP A 94 7.68 -1.41 5.01
N VAL A 95 7.25 -0.64 4.02
CA VAL A 95 8.09 -0.14 2.92
C VAL A 95 8.46 1.31 3.17
N LYS A 96 7.47 2.21 3.16
CA LYS A 96 7.71 3.64 3.37
C LYS A 96 8.13 3.97 4.80
N ARG A 97 7.56 3.24 5.78
CA ARG A 97 7.75 3.45 7.22
C ARG A 97 7.41 4.88 7.64
N GLY A 98 6.27 5.37 7.17
CA GLY A 98 5.81 6.72 7.45
C GLY A 98 4.61 7.15 6.60
N PRO A 99 4.15 8.40 6.79
CA PRO A 99 2.97 8.91 6.10
C PRO A 99 3.11 8.95 4.57
N VAL A 100 1.99 8.70 3.90
CA VAL A 100 1.81 8.71 2.44
C VAL A 100 0.40 9.21 2.16
N ASP A 101 0.27 10.37 1.52
CA ASP A 101 -1.03 11.03 1.27
C ASP A 101 -2.01 10.11 0.52
N GLY A 102 -1.51 9.41 -0.50
CA GLY A 102 -2.32 8.43 -1.25
C GLY A 102 -2.86 7.31 -0.37
N VAL A 103 -2.12 6.86 0.64
CA VAL A 103 -2.58 5.82 1.58
C VAL A 103 -3.66 6.39 2.50
N ALA A 104 -3.38 7.52 3.15
CA ALA A 104 -4.32 8.22 4.04
C ALA A 104 -5.67 8.45 3.35
N ARG A 105 -5.63 8.96 2.11
CA ARG A 105 -6.82 9.17 1.30
C ARG A 105 -7.62 7.89 1.08
N GLN A 106 -6.96 6.80 0.70
CA GLN A 106 -7.63 5.57 0.29
C GLN A 106 -8.20 4.77 1.47
N ILE A 107 -7.55 4.83 2.63
CA ILE A 107 -8.03 4.15 3.84
C ILE A 107 -9.09 4.94 4.60
N SER A 108 -9.25 6.24 4.33
CA SER A 108 -10.20 7.14 5.04
C SER A 108 -11.67 6.68 5.03
N LEU A 109 -12.03 5.70 4.19
CA LEU A 109 -13.35 5.08 4.14
C LEU A 109 -13.49 3.83 5.04
N ASN A 110 -12.41 3.42 5.69
CA ASN A 110 -12.31 2.22 6.52
C ASN A 110 -11.89 2.64 7.93
N GLY A 111 -12.80 2.50 8.89
CA GLY A 111 -12.58 2.98 10.26
C GLY A 111 -11.39 2.31 10.94
N GLU A 112 -11.30 0.98 10.87
CA GLU A 112 -10.20 0.20 11.47
C GLU A 112 -8.84 0.65 10.91
N LEU A 113 -8.69 0.66 9.58
CA LEU A 113 -7.42 1.06 8.96
C LEU A 113 -7.10 2.54 9.17
N SER A 114 -8.12 3.41 9.23
CA SER A 114 -7.92 4.84 9.50
C SER A 114 -7.44 5.10 10.92
N ALA A 115 -7.98 4.35 11.90
CA ALA A 115 -7.51 4.39 13.28
C ALA A 115 -6.07 3.88 13.36
N ASP A 116 -5.80 2.68 12.86
CA ASP A 116 -4.48 2.06 12.89
C ASP A 116 -3.41 2.92 12.21
N TYR A 117 -3.75 3.57 11.10
CA TYR A 117 -2.81 4.44 10.39
C TYR A 117 -2.45 5.68 11.19
N ALA A 118 -3.42 6.35 11.80
CA ALA A 118 -3.17 7.51 12.63
C ALA A 118 -2.27 7.17 13.83
N ILE A 119 -2.51 6.02 14.48
CA ILE A 119 -1.72 5.59 15.64
C ILE A 119 -0.33 5.09 15.23
N ASN A 120 -0.27 4.14 14.28
CA ASN A 120 0.95 3.38 14.00
C ASN A 120 1.85 4.00 12.92
N VAL A 121 1.30 4.83 12.04
CA VAL A 121 2.05 5.45 10.93
C VAL A 121 2.27 6.93 11.17
N VAL A 122 1.22 7.66 11.53
CA VAL A 122 1.30 9.12 11.74
C VAL A 122 1.81 9.43 13.16
N GLY A 123 1.41 8.63 14.16
CA GLY A 123 1.77 8.83 15.56
C GLY A 123 1.00 9.96 16.24
N GLN A 124 -0.15 10.36 15.69
CA GLN A 124 -1.02 11.40 16.23
C GLN A 124 -2.43 11.29 15.64
N ALA A 125 -3.35 12.09 16.19
CA ALA A 125 -4.70 12.19 15.67
C ALA A 125 -4.71 12.72 14.22
N TRP A 126 -5.75 12.36 13.46
CA TRP A 126 -6.02 12.93 12.14
C TRP A 126 -6.04 14.46 12.21
N ASP A 127 -5.15 15.09 11.45
CA ASP A 127 -5.03 16.55 11.37
C ASP A 127 -6.31 17.16 10.79
N PRO A 128 -6.97 18.13 11.46
CA PRO A 128 -8.12 18.85 10.91
C PRO A 128 -7.88 19.50 9.55
N GLU A 129 -6.64 19.86 9.22
CA GLU A 129 -6.26 20.44 7.92
C GLU A 129 -6.11 19.36 6.82
N ASN A 130 -6.08 18.07 7.19
CA ASN A 130 -6.06 16.99 6.22
C ASN A 130 -7.41 16.93 5.48
N PRO A 131 -7.44 16.93 4.13
CA PRO A 131 -8.69 16.92 3.36
C PRO A 131 -9.55 15.68 3.61
N ASP A 132 -8.97 14.59 4.10
CA ASP A 132 -9.64 13.33 4.40
C ASP A 132 -10.05 13.19 5.87
N HIS A 133 -9.72 14.17 6.72
CA HIS A 133 -9.99 14.17 8.18
C HIS A 133 -11.44 13.81 8.51
N LYS A 134 -12.40 14.56 7.98
CA LYS A 134 -13.84 14.34 8.27
C LYS A 134 -14.28 12.94 7.83
N ARG A 135 -13.72 12.43 6.74
CA ARG A 135 -14.09 11.11 6.22
C ARG A 135 -13.55 10.02 7.13
N ALA A 136 -12.27 10.11 7.50
CA ALA A 136 -11.62 9.18 8.40
C ALA A 136 -12.33 9.12 9.76
N LEU A 137 -12.60 10.27 10.39
CA LEU A 137 -13.29 10.31 11.68
C LEU A 137 -14.70 9.72 11.61
N ASN A 138 -15.50 10.10 10.60
CA ASN A 138 -16.84 9.51 10.43
C ASN A 138 -16.78 7.98 10.26
N SER A 139 -15.78 7.48 9.53
CA SER A 139 -15.57 6.05 9.36
C SER A 139 -15.11 5.36 10.64
N ILE A 140 -14.26 6.00 11.45
CA ILE A 140 -13.83 5.49 12.76
C ILE A 140 -15.02 5.43 13.71
N GLU A 141 -15.76 6.53 13.85
CA GLU A 141 -16.90 6.66 14.78
C GLU A 141 -18.07 5.72 14.42
N ALA A 142 -18.22 5.36 13.14
CA ALA A 142 -19.21 4.38 12.70
C ALA A 142 -18.93 2.94 13.20
N HIS A 143 -17.72 2.67 13.71
CA HIS A 143 -17.29 1.35 14.17
C HIS A 143 -16.81 1.43 15.64
N PRO A 144 -17.61 0.98 16.62
CA PRO A 144 -17.30 1.13 18.05
C PRO A 144 -15.89 0.65 18.42
N GLN A 145 -15.50 -0.54 17.93
CA GLN A 145 -14.17 -1.10 18.19
C GLN A 145 -13.03 -0.25 17.64
N ALA A 146 -13.21 0.36 16.46
CA ALA A 146 -12.20 1.25 15.88
C ALA A 146 -12.14 2.58 16.63
N SER A 147 -13.28 3.11 17.07
CA SER A 147 -13.36 4.33 17.88
C SER A 147 -12.67 4.14 19.22
N ASP A 148 -12.91 3.03 19.92
CA ASP A 148 -12.29 2.71 21.19
C ASP A 148 -10.76 2.56 21.02
N ALA A 149 -10.32 1.74 20.04
CA ALA A 149 -8.91 1.54 19.75
C ALA A 149 -8.19 2.85 19.38
N TYR A 150 -8.86 3.73 18.63
CA TYR A 150 -8.32 5.04 18.26
C TYR A 150 -8.15 5.95 19.50
N ALA A 151 -9.15 6.01 20.37
CA ALA A 151 -9.08 6.80 21.60
C ALA A 151 -7.99 6.29 22.54
N GLU A 152 -7.93 4.98 22.76
CA GLU A 152 -6.90 4.33 23.60
C GLU A 152 -5.50 4.57 23.04
N GLY A 153 -5.29 4.33 21.74
CA GLY A 153 -4.00 4.53 21.09
C GLY A 153 -3.49 5.97 21.19
N LEU A 154 -4.38 6.97 21.08
CA LEU A 154 -4.01 8.38 21.26
C LEU A 154 -3.60 8.72 22.70
N ASP A 155 -4.29 8.13 23.70
CA ASP A 155 -3.91 8.32 25.10
C ASP A 155 -2.54 7.72 25.41
N GLU A 156 -2.26 6.51 24.91
CA GLU A 156 -0.96 5.85 25.01
C GLU A 156 0.18 6.66 24.37
N LEU A 157 -0.08 7.24 23.19
CA LEU A 157 0.87 8.14 22.54
C LEU A 157 1.13 9.38 23.41
N SER A 158 0.09 9.98 23.98
CA SER A 158 0.21 11.18 24.82
C SER A 158 1.02 10.92 26.10
N THR A 159 0.78 9.77 26.76
CA THR A 159 1.45 9.38 28.00
C THR A 159 2.91 9.02 27.75
N SER A 160 3.21 8.35 26.63
CA SER A 160 4.58 8.03 26.21
C SER A 160 5.41 9.28 25.93
N HIS A 161 4.84 10.29 25.26
CA HIS A 161 5.52 11.56 25.02
C HIS A 161 5.81 12.34 26.30
N ARG A 162 4.92 12.30 27.30
CA ARG A 162 5.17 12.92 28.62
C ARG A 162 6.33 12.25 29.35
N LYS A 163 6.40 10.91 29.35
CA LYS A 163 7.48 10.15 29.99
C LYS A 163 8.86 10.39 29.37
N ARG A 164 8.94 10.68 28.07
CA ARG A 164 10.22 10.96 27.38
C ARG A 164 10.75 12.40 27.60
N ARG A 165 9.92 13.31 28.12
CA ARG A 165 10.26 14.72 28.35
C ARG A 165 10.52 15.07 29.81
N ALA A 166 10.22 14.15 30.73
CA ALA A 166 10.52 14.24 32.16
C ALA A 166 11.88 13.59 32.47
#